data_AF-A0A3N5IMJ3-F1
#
_entry.id   AF-A0A3N5IMJ3-F1
#
_cell.length_a   1.000
_cell.length_b   1.000
_cell.length_c   1.000
_cell.angle_alpha   90.00
_cell.angle_beta   90.00
_cell.angle_gamma   90.00
#
_symmetry.space_group_name_H-M   'P 1'
#
loop_
_entity.id
_entity.type
_entity.pdbx_description
1 polymer ?
#
loop_
_entity_poly.entity_id
_entity_poly.type
_entity_poly.pdbx_seq_one_letter_code
_entity_poly.pdbx_strand_id
1 'polypeptide(L)'
;PDVSREGVQRDLLPIVEGSTVTTKYGLVRTDHILFIASGAFHNAKPSDLIPELQGRFPIRVELDTLSEEDFFRILTEPQSALTTQYKELMKTEGIDLVFTREAVAEIARTAYSVNQRTENIGARRLHTVIEKLLHDLSFEAPDMEAREFVVTDDYVRSRLSAIEKDEDFSRYIL
;
A
#
# COMPACT_ATOMS: atom_id res chain seq x y z
N PRO A 1 -7.97 22.98 20.89
CA PRO A 1 -7.36 21.89 20.08
C PRO A 1 -6.20 22.36 19.19
N ASP A 2 -6.27 23.56 18.61
CA ASP A 2 -5.25 24.06 17.66
C ASP A 2 -3.87 24.37 18.28
N VAL A 3 -3.82 24.83 19.53
CA VAL A 3 -2.56 25.13 20.24
C VAL A 3 -1.61 23.92 20.29
N SER A 4 -2.17 22.71 20.39
CA SER A 4 -1.38 21.47 20.41
C SER A 4 -0.90 21.03 19.02
N ARG A 5 -1.57 21.44 17.94
CA ARG A 5 -1.21 21.05 16.56
C ARG A 5 -0.07 21.90 16.02
N GLU A 6 -0.07 23.19 16.34
CA GLU A 6 1.04 24.09 16.04
C GLU A 6 2.28 23.78 16.87
N GLY A 7 2.11 23.30 18.11
CA GLY A 7 3.21 22.89 18.97
C GLY A 7 4.14 21.86 18.31
N VAL A 8 3.56 20.84 17.68
CA VAL A 8 4.33 19.81 16.95
C VAL A 8 5.15 20.41 15.80
N GLN A 9 4.58 21.36 15.06
CA GLN A 9 5.31 22.02 13.96
C GLN A 9 6.49 22.85 14.48
N ARG A 10 6.30 23.56 15.60
CA ARG A 10 7.36 24.32 16.26
C ARG A 10 8.48 23.42 16.80
N ASP A 11 8.12 22.26 17.35
CA ASP A 11 9.09 21.29 17.86
C ASP A 11 9.89 20.63 16.72
N LEU A 12 9.29 20.45 15.55
CA LEU A 12 9.96 19.91 14.37
C LEU A 12 10.86 20.94 13.67
N LEU A 13 10.58 22.24 13.83
CA LEU A 13 11.27 23.29 13.10
C LEU A 13 12.80 23.25 13.30
N PRO A 14 13.38 23.18 14.52
CA PRO A 14 14.83 23.09 14.71
C PRO A 14 15.48 21.89 14.03
N ILE A 15 14.74 20.79 13.85
CA ILE A 15 15.25 19.58 13.18
C ILE A 15 15.39 19.86 11.69
N VAL A 16 14.39 20.51 11.08
CA VAL A 16 14.38 20.83 9.65
C VAL A 16 15.29 22.02 9.31
N GLU A 17 15.45 22.98 10.22
CA GLU A 17 16.34 24.14 10.02
C GLU A 17 17.83 23.82 10.20
N GLY A 18 18.14 22.73 10.90
CA GLY A 18 19.50 22.36 11.27
C GLY A 18 19.75 22.52 12.77
N SER A 19 19.88 21.40 13.47
CA SER A 19 20.24 21.36 14.89
C SER A 19 21.23 20.23 15.15
N THR A 20 21.86 20.27 16.33
CA THR A 20 22.71 19.18 16.81
C THR A 20 21.92 18.35 17.81
N VAL A 21 21.66 17.10 17.47
CA VAL A 21 20.93 16.14 18.30
C VAL A 21 21.91 15.15 18.92
N THR A 22 21.86 15.00 20.24
CA THR A 22 22.67 14.00 20.96
C THR A 22 22.05 12.62 20.79
N THR A 23 22.84 11.65 20.33
CA THR A 23 22.45 10.25 20.24
C THR A 23 23.40 9.38 21.07
N LYS A 24 23.04 8.11 21.28
CA LYS A 24 23.92 7.13 21.94
C LYS A 24 25.24 6.86 21.18
N TYR A 25 25.34 7.29 19.92
CA TYR A 25 26.52 7.13 19.07
C TYR A 25 27.31 8.44 18.90
N GLY A 26 26.92 9.51 19.60
CA GLY A 26 27.52 10.84 19.48
C GLY A 26 26.55 11.88 18.91
N LEU A 27 27.11 13.02 18.54
CA LEU A 27 26.36 14.17 18.04
C LEU A 27 26.01 14.01 16.56
N VAL A 28 24.74 14.25 16.20
CA VAL A 28 24.25 14.24 14.83
C VAL A 28 23.80 15.64 14.45
N ARG A 29 24.26 16.15 13.32
CA ARG A 29 23.85 17.43 12.74
C ARG A 29 22.81 17.22 11.66
N THR A 30 21.70 17.95 11.72
CA THR A 30 20.57 17.77 10.79
C THR A 30 20.60 18.69 9.57
N ASP A 31 21.61 19.57 9.45
CA ASP A 31 21.72 20.63 8.42
C ASP A 31 21.56 20.13 6.97
N HIS A 32 21.90 18.87 6.70
CA HIS A 32 21.91 18.27 5.35
C HIS A 32 21.04 16.99 5.25
N ILE A 33 20.17 16.76 6.23
CA ILE A 33 19.20 15.66 6.14
C ILE A 33 18.10 16.06 5.17
N LEU A 34 17.79 15.18 4.21
CA LEU A 34 16.63 15.36 3.34
C LEU A 34 15.36 15.00 4.11
N PHE A 35 14.41 15.93 4.16
CA PHE A 35 13.09 15.72 4.75
C PHE A 35 12.03 15.57 3.66
N ILE A 36 11.18 14.56 3.80
CA ILE A 36 10.01 14.35 2.94
C ILE A 36 8.79 14.32 3.87
N ALA A 37 7.89 15.28 3.67
CA ALA A 37 6.60 15.30 4.34
C ALA A 37 5.51 14.88 3.36
N SER A 38 4.56 14.07 3.81
CA SER A 38 3.43 13.60 3.02
C SER A 38 2.13 13.80 3.79
N GLY A 39 1.05 14.14 3.09
CA GLY A 39 -0.28 14.28 3.67
C GLY A 39 -1.36 14.27 2.59
N ALA A 40 -2.57 13.86 2.95
CA ALA A 40 -3.72 13.86 2.03
C ALA A 40 -4.35 15.25 1.85
N PHE A 41 -4.12 16.17 2.79
CA PHE A 41 -4.59 17.57 2.72
C PHE A 41 -6.10 17.73 2.39
N HIS A 42 -6.96 16.78 2.77
CA HIS A 42 -8.41 16.85 2.55
C HIS A 42 -9.09 17.98 3.34
N ASN A 43 -8.65 18.20 4.58
CA ASN A 43 -9.25 19.15 5.53
C ASN A 43 -8.33 20.33 5.90
N ALA A 44 -7.13 20.38 5.32
CA ALA A 44 -6.11 21.38 5.58
C ALA A 44 -5.25 21.53 4.32
N LYS A 45 -4.66 22.70 4.12
CA LYS A 45 -3.81 23.00 2.96
C LYS A 45 -2.35 23.19 3.41
N PRO A 46 -1.37 23.01 2.51
CA PRO A 46 0.02 23.36 2.82
C PRO A 46 0.21 24.82 3.29
N SER A 47 -0.69 25.73 2.91
CA SER A 47 -0.72 27.12 3.39
C SER A 47 -1.03 27.27 4.87
N ASP A 48 -1.62 26.25 5.49
CA ASP A 48 -2.03 26.25 6.90
C ASP A 48 -0.88 25.80 7.83
N LEU A 49 0.27 25.43 7.27
CA LEU A 49 1.51 25.22 8.02
C LEU A 49 2.08 26.57 8.49
N ILE A 50 2.86 26.57 9.56
CA ILE A 50 3.54 27.79 10.01
C ILE A 50 4.49 28.32 8.91
N PRO A 51 4.60 29.65 8.72
CA PRO A 51 5.38 30.25 7.63
C PRO A 51 6.83 29.74 7.54
N GLU A 52 7.46 29.52 8.69
CA GLU A 52 8.83 29.02 8.81
C GLU A 52 8.96 27.63 8.18
N LEU A 53 8.01 26.74 8.45
CA LEU A 53 8.02 25.37 7.94
C LEU A 53 7.69 25.34 6.45
N GLN A 54 6.82 26.22 5.96
CA GLN A 54 6.55 26.35 4.53
C GLN A 54 7.81 26.69 3.74
N GLY A 55 8.67 27.57 4.27
CA GLY A 55 9.95 27.93 3.65
C GLY A 55 10.96 26.78 3.58
N ARG A 56 10.81 25.75 4.43
CA ARG A 56 11.68 24.56 4.46
C ARG A 56 11.21 23.41 3.56
N PHE A 57 10.00 23.51 3.00
CA PHE A 57 9.49 22.58 1.97
C PHE A 57 9.26 23.31 0.64
N PRO A 58 10.34 23.74 -0.04
CA PRO A 58 10.24 24.50 -1.30
C PRO A 58 9.79 23.63 -2.48
N ILE A 59 10.12 22.34 -2.48
CA ILE A 59 9.71 21.39 -3.51
C ILE A 59 8.36 20.82 -3.10
N ARG A 60 7.37 20.95 -3.98
CA ARG A 60 6.02 20.42 -3.81
C ARG A 60 5.65 19.60 -5.03
N VAL A 61 5.10 18.43 -4.78
CA VAL A 61 4.62 17.52 -5.81
C VAL A 61 3.28 16.97 -5.34
N GLU A 62 2.34 16.87 -6.27
CA GLU A 62 1.05 16.21 -6.06
C GLU A 62 1.11 14.85 -6.74
N LEU A 63 0.61 13.82 -6.06
CA LEU A 63 0.58 12.46 -6.58
C LEU A 63 -0.83 12.18 -7.09
N ASP A 64 -0.91 11.65 -8.31
CA ASP A 64 -2.18 11.26 -8.90
C ASP A 64 -2.79 10.04 -8.17
N THR A 65 -4.13 9.98 -8.18
CA THR A 65 -4.85 8.80 -7.69
C THR A 65 -4.64 7.62 -8.62
N LEU A 66 -4.47 6.42 -8.04
CA LEU A 66 -4.28 5.19 -8.80
C LEU A 66 -5.57 4.74 -9.50
N SER A 67 -5.44 4.38 -10.77
CA SER A 67 -6.48 3.76 -11.58
C SER A 67 -6.47 2.23 -11.45
N GLU A 68 -7.49 1.56 -12.01
CA GLU A 68 -7.51 0.10 -12.15
C GLU A 68 -6.32 -0.42 -12.99
N GLU A 69 -5.95 0.31 -14.04
CA GLU A 69 -4.79 -0.03 -14.86
C GLU A 69 -3.49 0.06 -14.04
N ASP A 70 -3.35 1.08 -13.19
CA ASP A 70 -2.20 1.20 -12.30
C ASP A 70 -2.12 0.02 -11.32
N PHE A 71 -3.26 -0.51 -10.85
CA PHE A 71 -3.28 -1.70 -10.01
C PHE A 71 -2.77 -2.93 -10.76
N PHE A 72 -3.17 -3.12 -12.01
CA PHE A 72 -2.63 -4.20 -12.85
C PHE A 72 -1.11 -4.06 -13.02
N ARG A 73 -0.63 -2.84 -13.25
CA ARG A 73 0.81 -2.55 -13.38
C ARG A 73 1.55 -2.80 -12.07
N ILE A 74 1.01 -2.40 -10.92
CA ILE A 74 1.58 -2.68 -9.59
C ILE A 74 1.72 -4.19 -9.34
N LEU A 75 0.79 -4.99 -9.86
CA LEU A 75 0.84 -6.44 -9.74
C LEU A 75 1.80 -7.13 -10.72
N THR A 76 2.37 -6.44 -11.71
CA THR A 76 3.13 -7.08 -12.80
C THR A 76 4.50 -6.45 -13.10
N GLU A 77 4.65 -5.14 -12.95
CA GLU A 77 5.85 -4.40 -13.35
C GLU A 77 6.91 -4.25 -12.25
N PRO A 78 6.58 -3.97 -10.97
CA PRO A 78 7.58 -3.86 -9.92
C PRO A 78 8.38 -5.14 -9.75
N GLN A 79 9.69 -5.01 -9.54
CA GLN A 79 10.61 -6.15 -9.35
C GLN A 79 10.14 -7.11 -8.24
N SER A 80 9.51 -6.56 -7.19
CA SER A 80 8.93 -7.31 -6.08
C SER A 80 7.41 -7.13 -6.03
N ALA A 81 6.72 -7.24 -7.17
CA ALA A 81 5.26 -7.22 -7.21
C ALA A 81 4.65 -8.34 -6.34
N LEU A 82 3.43 -8.15 -5.83
CA LEU A 82 2.77 -9.12 -4.95
C LEU A 82 2.64 -10.50 -5.58
N THR A 83 2.29 -10.58 -6.87
CA THR A 83 2.24 -11.83 -7.63
C THR A 83 3.58 -12.58 -7.62
N THR A 84 4.70 -11.85 -7.75
CA THR A 84 6.06 -12.39 -7.71
C THR A 84 6.42 -12.86 -6.31
N GLN A 85 6.08 -12.09 -5.28
CA GLN A 85 6.29 -12.48 -3.89
C GLN A 85 5.54 -13.77 -3.55
N TYR A 86 4.26 -13.87 -3.89
CA TYR A 86 3.47 -15.08 -3.64
C TYR A 86 3.93 -16.28 -4.48
N LYS A 87 4.41 -16.03 -5.70
CA LYS A 87 5.04 -17.09 -6.50
C LYS A 87 6.25 -17.69 -5.81
N GLU A 88 7.17 -16.86 -5.33
CA GLU A 88 8.36 -17.35 -4.64
C GLU A 88 8.05 -17.94 -3.26
N LEU A 89 7.03 -17.42 -2.55
CA LEU A 89 6.54 -18.03 -1.30
C LEU A 89 5.97 -19.43 -1.53
N MET A 90 5.06 -19.62 -2.49
CA MET A 90 4.50 -20.94 -2.76
C MET A 90 5.54 -21.95 -3.25
N LYS A 91 6.58 -21.46 -3.93
CA LYS A 91 7.70 -22.29 -4.37
C LYS A 91 8.49 -22.90 -3.21
N THR A 92 8.48 -22.31 -2.00
CA THR A 92 9.10 -22.95 -0.81
C THR A 92 8.36 -24.21 -0.39
N GLU A 93 7.07 -24.30 -0.69
CA GLU A 93 6.21 -25.48 -0.49
C GLU A 93 6.22 -26.42 -1.70
N GLY A 94 7.04 -26.14 -2.73
CA GLY A 94 7.14 -26.97 -3.93
C GLY A 94 6.07 -26.72 -4.99
N ILE A 95 5.29 -25.64 -4.87
CA ILE A 95 4.22 -25.27 -5.79
C ILE A 95 4.68 -24.14 -6.73
N ASP A 96 4.65 -24.37 -8.05
CA ASP A 96 4.83 -23.32 -9.05
C ASP A 96 3.49 -22.57 -9.25
N LEU A 97 3.33 -21.45 -8.56
CA LEU A 97 2.16 -20.59 -8.68
C LEU A 97 2.26 -19.72 -9.95
N VAL A 98 1.26 -19.83 -10.82
CA VAL A 98 1.20 -19.10 -12.09
C VAL A 98 -0.07 -18.26 -12.13
N PHE A 99 0.06 -16.94 -12.31
CA PHE A 99 -1.07 -16.06 -12.55
C PHE A 99 -1.26 -15.86 -14.06
N THR A 100 -2.46 -16.15 -14.56
CA THR A 100 -2.86 -15.73 -15.90
C THR A 100 -2.99 -14.20 -15.95
N ARG A 101 -2.84 -13.62 -17.15
CA ARG A 101 -2.98 -12.16 -17.32
C ARG A 101 -4.39 -11.70 -16.94
N GLU A 102 -5.37 -12.51 -17.30
CA GLU A 102 -6.78 -12.31 -17.02
C GLU A 102 -7.06 -12.35 -15.51
N ALA A 103 -6.43 -13.28 -14.77
CA ALA A 103 -6.53 -13.30 -13.31
C ALA A 103 -5.95 -12.03 -12.66
N VAL A 104 -4.81 -11.53 -13.13
CA VAL A 104 -4.22 -10.30 -12.57
C VAL A 104 -5.11 -9.09 -12.86
N ALA A 105 -5.70 -9.00 -14.05
CA ALA A 105 -6.68 -7.96 -14.38
C ALA A 105 -7.94 -8.07 -13.50
N GLU A 106 -8.42 -9.27 -13.26
CA GLU A 106 -9.55 -9.55 -12.37
C GLU A 106 -9.27 -9.09 -10.92
N ILE A 107 -8.08 -9.41 -10.38
CA ILE A 107 -7.64 -8.97 -9.04
C ILE A 107 -7.60 -7.44 -8.96
N ALA A 108 -7.00 -6.78 -9.95
CA ALA A 108 -6.91 -5.32 -10.01
C ALA A 108 -8.30 -4.68 -10.03
N ARG A 109 -9.22 -5.20 -10.85
CA ARG A 109 -10.60 -4.72 -10.92
C ARG A 109 -11.34 -4.90 -9.61
N THR A 110 -11.25 -6.06 -8.98
CA THR A 110 -11.92 -6.31 -7.70
C THR A 110 -11.41 -5.37 -6.62
N ALA A 111 -10.09 -5.19 -6.51
CA ALA A 111 -9.51 -4.24 -5.55
C ALA A 111 -9.97 -2.80 -5.80
N TYR A 112 -10.00 -2.37 -7.06
CA TYR A 112 -10.49 -1.04 -7.43
C TYR A 112 -11.98 -0.86 -7.10
N SER A 113 -12.82 -1.85 -7.44
CA SER A 113 -14.26 -1.87 -7.15
C SER A 113 -14.55 -1.78 -5.65
N VAL A 114 -13.82 -2.53 -4.82
CA VAL A 114 -13.98 -2.48 -3.35
C VAL A 114 -13.60 -1.09 -2.81
N ASN A 115 -12.53 -0.48 -3.31
CA ASN A 115 -12.16 0.89 -2.93
C ASN A 115 -13.22 1.93 -3.31
N GLN A 116 -13.99 1.71 -4.38
CA GLN A 116 -15.08 2.62 -4.80
C GLN A 116 -16.34 2.46 -3.94
N ARG A 117 -16.61 1.25 -3.44
CA ARG A 117 -17.80 0.96 -2.63
C ARG A 117 -17.59 1.19 -1.13
N THR A 118 -16.35 1.12 -0.69
CA THR A 118 -15.97 1.22 0.73
C THR A 118 -14.97 2.36 0.94
N GLU A 119 -14.13 2.28 1.97
CA GLU A 119 -13.05 3.24 2.17
C GLU A 119 -11.92 2.99 1.17
N ASN A 120 -11.54 4.03 0.42
CA ASN A 120 -10.42 3.94 -0.51
C ASN A 120 -9.10 3.98 0.25
N ILE A 121 -8.48 2.81 0.39
CA ILE A 121 -7.15 2.64 1.01
C ILE A 121 -6.02 2.55 -0.03
N GLY A 122 -6.32 2.88 -1.29
CA GLY A 122 -5.38 2.84 -2.41
C GLY A 122 -4.90 1.43 -2.74
N ALA A 123 -3.64 1.31 -3.16
CA ALA A 123 -3.01 0.04 -3.54
C ALA A 123 -2.92 -0.97 -2.38
N ARG A 124 -3.07 -0.55 -1.12
CA ARG A 124 -3.06 -1.46 0.04
C ARG A 124 -4.15 -2.53 -0.06
N ARG A 125 -5.26 -2.23 -0.75
CA ARG A 125 -6.34 -3.18 -1.02
C ARG A 125 -5.87 -4.44 -1.77
N LEU A 126 -4.83 -4.32 -2.59
CA LEU A 126 -4.29 -5.47 -3.34
C LEU A 126 -3.73 -6.56 -2.40
N HIS A 127 -3.22 -6.18 -1.23
CA HIS A 127 -2.74 -7.16 -0.24
C HIS A 127 -3.88 -8.02 0.29
N THR A 128 -4.95 -7.39 0.79
CA THR A 128 -6.06 -8.12 1.41
C THR A 128 -6.80 -8.97 0.37
N VAL A 129 -6.93 -8.48 -0.87
CA VAL A 129 -7.53 -9.24 -1.97
C VAL A 129 -6.70 -10.48 -2.31
N ILE A 130 -5.38 -10.36 -2.47
CA ILE A 130 -4.52 -11.51 -2.80
C ILE A 130 -4.44 -12.51 -1.65
N GLU A 131 -4.31 -12.03 -0.41
CA GLU A 131 -4.29 -12.88 0.78
C GLU A 131 -5.57 -13.70 0.88
N LYS A 132 -6.73 -13.07 0.65
CA LYS A 132 -8.01 -13.78 0.65
C LYS A 132 -8.14 -14.78 -0.49
N LEU A 133 -7.63 -14.44 -1.68
CA LEU A 133 -7.64 -15.31 -2.87
C LEU A 133 -6.82 -16.58 -2.65
N LEU A 134 -5.66 -16.45 -2.01
CA LEU A 134 -4.69 -17.53 -1.84
C LEU A 134 -4.76 -18.21 -0.48
N HIS A 135 -5.61 -17.74 0.44
CA HIS A 135 -5.73 -18.28 1.80
C HIS A 135 -5.83 -19.81 1.84
N ASP A 136 -6.79 -20.36 1.09
CA ASP A 136 -7.04 -21.81 1.10
C ASP A 136 -5.87 -22.57 0.46
N LEU A 137 -5.31 -22.03 -0.64
CA LEU A 137 -4.12 -22.60 -1.29
C LEU A 137 -2.93 -22.64 -0.31
N SER A 138 -2.68 -21.54 0.39
CA SER A 138 -1.56 -21.44 1.34
C SER A 138 -1.75 -22.36 2.55
N PHE A 139 -3.00 -22.65 2.94
CA PHE A 139 -3.29 -23.58 4.02
C PHE A 139 -3.08 -25.04 3.59
N GLU A 140 -3.51 -25.38 2.38
CA GLU A 140 -3.40 -26.75 1.84
C GLU A 140 -2.02 -27.05 1.25
N ALA A 141 -1.22 -26.02 0.94
CA ALA A 141 0.06 -26.13 0.23
C ALA A 141 1.01 -27.23 0.75
N PRO A 142 1.24 -27.39 2.08
CA PRO A 142 2.15 -28.42 2.59
C PRO A 142 1.72 -29.86 2.27
N ASP A 143 0.42 -30.08 2.08
CA ASP A 143 -0.19 -31.38 1.83
C ASP A 143 -0.48 -31.62 0.34
N MET A 144 -0.25 -30.62 -0.53
CA MET A 144 -0.51 -30.73 -1.97
C MET A 144 0.62 -31.48 -2.68
N GLU A 145 0.28 -32.53 -3.43
CA GLU A 145 1.22 -33.17 -4.36
C GLU A 145 1.39 -32.39 -5.68
N ALA A 146 0.58 -31.34 -5.89
CA ALA A 146 0.57 -30.55 -7.11
C ALA A 146 1.84 -29.70 -7.24
N ARG A 147 2.53 -29.82 -8.38
CA ARG A 147 3.75 -29.05 -8.67
C ARG A 147 3.48 -27.68 -9.29
N GLU A 148 2.28 -27.47 -9.83
CA GLU A 148 1.90 -26.24 -10.52
C GLU A 148 0.46 -25.89 -10.16
N PHE A 149 0.20 -24.62 -9.83
CA PHE A 149 -1.12 -24.09 -9.56
C PHE A 149 -1.37 -22.84 -10.41
N VAL A 150 -2.34 -22.92 -11.31
CA VAL A 150 -2.67 -21.81 -12.22
C VAL A 150 -3.87 -21.04 -11.71
N VAL A 151 -3.66 -19.76 -11.37
CA VAL A 151 -4.71 -18.82 -11.00
C VAL A 151 -5.34 -18.25 -12.28
N THR A 152 -6.60 -18.61 -12.52
CA THR A 152 -7.43 -18.10 -13.62
C THR A 152 -8.38 -17.00 -13.13
N ASP A 153 -8.94 -16.23 -14.06
CA ASP A 153 -9.98 -15.24 -13.74
C ASP A 153 -11.23 -15.90 -13.14
N ASP A 154 -11.61 -17.09 -13.63
CA ASP A 154 -12.68 -17.89 -13.03
C ASP A 154 -12.39 -18.24 -11.56
N TYR A 155 -11.16 -18.64 -11.23
CA TYR A 155 -10.76 -18.90 -9.85
C TYR A 155 -10.91 -17.64 -8.99
N VAL A 156 -10.42 -16.50 -9.49
CA VAL A 156 -10.53 -15.21 -8.79
C VAL A 156 -11.99 -14.82 -8.57
N ARG A 157 -12.85 -14.91 -9.60
CA ARG A 157 -14.30 -14.64 -9.48
C ARG A 157 -14.96 -15.57 -8.47
N SER A 158 -14.66 -16.85 -8.50
CA SER A 158 -15.26 -17.83 -7.59
C SER A 158 -14.95 -17.51 -6.12
N ARG A 159 -13.74 -17.02 -5.83
CA ARG A 159 -13.28 -16.71 -4.48
C ARG A 159 -13.69 -15.33 -3.98
N LEU A 160 -13.79 -14.35 -4.88
CA LEU A 160 -14.02 -12.95 -4.52
C LEU A 160 -15.45 -12.45 -4.77
N SER A 161 -16.27 -13.18 -5.53
CA SER A 161 -17.64 -12.76 -5.87
C SER A 161 -18.57 -12.54 -4.68
N ALA A 162 -18.37 -13.27 -3.58
CA ALA A 162 -19.13 -13.07 -2.34
C ALA A 162 -18.76 -11.74 -1.66
N ILE A 163 -17.49 -11.34 -1.78
CA ILE A 163 -16.97 -10.15 -1.15
C ILE A 163 -17.38 -8.90 -1.92
N GLU A 164 -17.33 -8.93 -3.26
CA GLU A 164 -17.79 -7.80 -4.07
C GLU A 164 -19.26 -7.43 -3.80
N LYS A 165 -20.12 -8.37 -3.40
CA LYS A 165 -21.56 -8.15 -3.27
C LYS A 165 -22.02 -7.66 -1.89
N ASP A 166 -21.16 -7.74 -0.88
CA ASP A 166 -21.51 -7.41 0.50
C ASP A 166 -20.55 -6.36 1.06
N GLU A 167 -21.06 -5.13 1.19
CA GLU A 167 -20.29 -3.98 1.68
C GLU A 167 -19.90 -4.11 3.15
N ASP A 168 -20.76 -4.71 3.98
CA ASP A 168 -20.46 -4.93 5.40
C ASP A 168 -19.38 -6.02 5.52
N PHE A 169 -19.52 -7.12 4.79
CA PHE A 169 -18.51 -8.18 4.76
C PHE A 169 -17.15 -7.68 4.23
N SER A 170 -17.17 -6.83 3.20
CA SER A 170 -15.96 -6.19 2.65
C SER A 170 -15.24 -5.34 3.69
N ARG A 171 -15.97 -4.58 4.54
CA ARG A 171 -15.34 -3.75 5.59
C ARG A 171 -14.64 -4.56 6.69
N TYR A 172 -15.09 -5.78 6.96
CA TYR A 172 -14.51 -6.62 8.02
C TYR A 172 -13.42 -7.57 7.53
N ILE A 173 -13.45 -7.96 6.25
CA ILE A 173 -12.55 -8.99 5.71
C ILE A 173 -11.49 -8.43 4.76
N LEU A 174 -11.76 -7.29 4.10
CA LEU A 174 -10.84 -6.67 3.14
C LEU A 174 -10.37 -5.28 3.57
#